data_AF-A0A350YL40-F1
#
_entry.id   AF-A0A350YL40-F1
#
_cell.length_a   1.000
_cell.length_b   1.000
_cell.length_c   1.000
_cell.angle_alpha   90.00
_cell.angle_beta   90.00
_cell.angle_gamma   90.00
#
_symmetry.space_group_name_H-M   'P 1'
#
loop_
_entity.id
_entity.type
_entity.pdbx_description
1 polymer ?
#
loop_
_entity_poly.entity_id
_entity_poly.type
_entity_poly.pdbx_seq_one_letter_code
_entity_poly.pdbx_strand_id
1 'polypeptide(L)'
;MTTQSQRFYPVSWDELHRNGKALAWRLLDKGPWKGLVAITRGGLVPAAIVARELEIRVIETVSVVGYHYDDSNPLQAEEVQVLKAAANVGDGDGWLVVDDLVDTGR
;
A
#
# COMPACT_ATOMS: atom_id res chain seq x y z
N MET A 1 10.50 24.21 -26.70
CA MET A 1 10.01 23.57 -25.47
C MET A 1 9.09 22.44 -25.87
N THR A 2 9.54 21.20 -25.80
CA THR A 2 8.72 20.01 -26.07
C THR A 2 7.81 19.77 -24.89
N THR A 3 6.50 19.92 -25.10
CA THR A 3 5.46 19.55 -24.12
C THR A 3 5.54 18.04 -23.90
N GLN A 4 6.08 17.64 -22.75
CA GLN A 4 6.10 16.24 -22.34
C GLN A 4 4.64 15.81 -22.11
N SER A 5 4.10 14.94 -22.98
CA SER A 5 2.76 14.41 -22.81
C SER A 5 2.70 13.57 -21.54
N GLN A 6 1.87 13.95 -20.57
CA GLN A 6 1.56 13.14 -19.40
C GLN A 6 0.99 11.79 -19.89
N ARG A 7 1.70 10.70 -19.62
CA ARG A 7 1.22 9.34 -19.92
C ARG A 7 0.41 8.84 -18.74
N PHE A 8 -0.91 8.78 -18.92
CA PHE A 8 -1.79 8.20 -17.92
C PHE A 8 -1.88 6.68 -18.11
N TYR A 9 -1.84 5.94 -17.01
CA TYR A 9 -2.09 4.50 -16.99
C TYR A 9 -3.43 4.24 -16.27
N PRO A 10 -4.57 4.27 -16.99
CA PRO A 10 -5.87 4.05 -16.36
C PRO A 10 -6.03 2.57 -16.00
N VAL A 11 -6.34 2.31 -14.71
CA VAL A 11 -6.66 0.96 -14.21
C VAL A 11 -8.17 0.86 -14.02
N SER A 12 -8.78 -0.16 -14.64
CA SER A 12 -10.21 -0.42 -14.46
C SER A 12 -10.50 -1.11 -13.12
N TRP A 13 -11.73 -1.01 -12.63
CA TRP A 13 -12.17 -1.73 -11.43
C TRP A 13 -12.02 -3.25 -11.57
N ASP A 14 -12.34 -3.80 -12.74
CA ASP A 14 -12.20 -5.23 -13.00
C ASP A 14 -10.73 -5.68 -13.01
N GLU A 15 -9.82 -4.83 -13.50
CA GLU A 15 -8.38 -5.09 -13.45
C GLU A 15 -7.86 -5.04 -12.01
N LEU A 16 -8.17 -3.99 -11.25
CA LEU A 16 -7.79 -3.87 -9.84
C LEU A 16 -8.29 -5.07 -9.03
N HIS A 17 -9.54 -5.46 -9.22
CA HIS A 17 -10.14 -6.59 -8.51
C HIS A 17 -9.46 -7.92 -8.89
N ARG A 18 -9.27 -8.20 -10.19
CA ARG A 18 -8.59 -9.42 -10.65
C ARG A 18 -7.15 -9.49 -10.14
N ASN A 19 -6.42 -8.38 -10.19
CA ASN A 19 -5.04 -8.31 -9.70
C ASN A 19 -4.98 -8.52 -8.18
N GLY A 20 -5.90 -7.92 -7.42
CA GLY A 20 -6.02 -8.15 -5.97
C GLY A 20 -6.31 -9.61 -5.60
N LYS A 21 -7.19 -10.29 -6.34
CA LYS A 21 -7.45 -11.73 -6.15
C LYS A 21 -6.23 -12.57 -6.48
N ALA A 22 -5.57 -12.28 -7.61
CA ALA A 22 -4.36 -13.00 -8.02
C ALA A 22 -3.23 -12.83 -6.98
N LEU A 23 -3.10 -11.65 -6.38
CA LEU A 23 -2.18 -11.41 -5.26
C LEU A 23 -2.57 -12.26 -4.05
N ALA A 24 -3.84 -12.24 -3.63
CA ALA A 24 -4.31 -13.04 -2.50
C ALA A 24 -4.05 -14.53 -2.69
N TRP A 25 -4.28 -15.10 -3.88
CA TRP A 25 -3.99 -16.51 -4.14
C TRP A 25 -2.51 -16.87 -3.97
N ARG A 26 -1.59 -15.97 -4.30
CA ARG A 26 -0.15 -16.17 -4.07
C ARG A 26 0.24 -16.10 -2.59
N LEU A 27 -0.59 -15.47 -1.76
CA LEU A 27 -0.41 -15.32 -0.32
C LEU A 27 -1.12 -16.40 0.49
N LEU A 28 -2.02 -17.17 -0.12
CA LEU A 28 -2.85 -18.17 0.55
C LEU A 28 -1.99 -19.24 1.26
N ASP A 29 -1.02 -19.80 0.55
CA ASP A 29 -0.14 -20.87 1.06
C ASP A 29 0.98 -20.35 1.99
N LYS A 30 1.05 -19.04 2.21
CA LYS A 30 2.07 -18.38 3.05
C LYS A 30 1.56 -18.00 4.44
N GLY A 31 0.24 -18.12 4.66
CA GLY A 31 -0.39 -17.90 5.96
C GLY A 31 -0.09 -19.03 6.97
N PRO A 32 -0.75 -19.02 8.14
CA PRO A 32 -1.87 -18.17 8.51
C PRO A 32 -1.46 -16.72 8.80
N TRP A 33 -2.34 -15.77 8.46
CA TRP A 33 -2.14 -14.34 8.71
C TRP A 33 -2.94 -13.90 9.94
N LYS A 34 -2.29 -13.17 10.87
CA LYS A 34 -2.92 -12.58 12.06
C LYS A 34 -3.80 -11.38 11.70
N GLY A 35 -3.40 -10.62 10.68
CA GLY A 35 -4.07 -9.40 10.26
C GLY A 35 -3.42 -8.77 9.03
N LEU A 36 -3.96 -7.62 8.62
CA LEU A 36 -3.46 -6.82 7.51
C LEU A 36 -3.35 -5.35 7.94
N VAL A 37 -2.32 -4.65 7.49
CA VAL A 37 -2.15 -3.19 7.61
C VAL A 37 -2.30 -2.57 6.23
N ALA A 38 -3.31 -1.73 6.06
CA ALA A 38 -3.48 -0.94 4.84
C ALA A 38 -2.67 0.36 4.94
N ILE A 39 -1.81 0.63 3.96
CA ILE A 39 -1.19 1.94 3.80
C ILE A 39 -2.24 2.88 3.21
N THR A 40 -2.55 3.93 3.95
CA THR A 40 -3.57 4.89 3.53
C THR A 40 -2.94 5.98 2.65
N ARG A 41 -3.63 6.45 1.61
CA ARG A 41 -5.02 6.11 1.22
C ARG A 41 -5.12 5.05 0.12
N GLY A 42 -4.11 4.93 -0.73
CA GLY A 42 -4.09 4.08 -1.92
C GLY A 42 -4.38 2.60 -1.62
N GLY A 43 -3.70 2.07 -0.61
CA GLY A 43 -3.84 0.68 -0.17
C GLY A 43 -5.22 0.24 0.34
N LEU A 44 -6.17 1.15 0.63
CA LEU A 44 -7.46 0.80 1.25
C LEU A 44 -8.29 -0.18 0.41
N VAL A 45 -8.39 0.06 -0.90
CA VAL A 45 -9.18 -0.78 -1.81
C VAL A 45 -8.52 -2.14 -2.04
N PRO A 46 -7.23 -2.24 -2.44
CA PRO A 46 -6.57 -3.54 -2.59
C PRO A 46 -6.52 -4.31 -1.26
N ALA A 47 -6.34 -3.64 -0.11
CA ALA A 47 -6.40 -4.26 1.21
C ALA A 47 -7.75 -4.95 1.47
N ALA A 48 -8.87 -4.29 1.12
CA ALA A 48 -10.19 -4.87 1.29
C ALA A 48 -10.40 -6.13 0.42
N ILE A 49 -9.91 -6.12 -0.82
CA ILE A 49 -9.96 -7.29 -1.72
C ILE A 49 -9.13 -8.43 -1.15
N VAL A 50 -7.86 -8.16 -0.80
CA VAL A 50 -6.93 -9.17 -0.28
C VAL A 50 -7.43 -9.76 1.04
N ALA A 51 -7.88 -8.92 1.96
CA ALA A 51 -8.41 -9.37 3.25
C ALA A 51 -9.64 -10.28 3.07
N ARG A 52 -10.52 -9.96 2.12
CA ARG A 52 -11.70 -10.79 1.82
C ARG A 52 -11.29 -12.17 1.29
N GLU A 53 -10.37 -12.22 0.33
CA GLU A 53 -9.97 -13.48 -0.31
C GLU A 53 -9.12 -14.37 0.63
N LEU A 54 -8.42 -13.78 1.60
CA LEU A 54 -7.65 -14.50 2.63
C LEU A 54 -8.44 -14.73 3.93
N GLU A 55 -9.71 -14.34 3.98
CA GLU A 55 -10.57 -14.38 5.17
C GLU A 55 -10.01 -13.64 6.41
N ILE A 56 -9.18 -12.63 6.20
CA ILE A 56 -8.60 -11.79 7.26
C ILE A 56 -9.65 -10.81 7.77
N ARG A 57 -9.93 -10.85 9.07
CA ARG A 57 -10.94 -9.99 9.73
C ARG A 57 -10.34 -8.75 10.39
N VAL A 58 -9.08 -8.82 10.81
CA VAL A 58 -8.40 -7.73 11.49
C VAL A 58 -7.64 -6.90 10.45
N ILE A 59 -8.10 -5.67 10.23
CA ILE A 59 -7.46 -4.70 9.34
C ILE A 59 -7.09 -3.47 10.15
N GLU A 60 -5.80 -3.22 10.25
CA GLU A 60 -5.21 -1.99 10.76
C GLU A 60 -4.85 -1.04 9.61
N THR A 61 -4.54 0.21 9.94
CA THR A 61 -4.15 1.21 8.95
C THR A 61 -2.94 1.99 9.41
N VAL A 62 -2.06 2.34 8.48
CA VAL A 62 -0.99 3.31 8.69
C VAL A 62 -1.18 4.49 7.72
N SER A 63 -0.94 5.71 8.20
CA SER A 63 -0.92 6.92 7.36
C SER A 63 0.50 7.44 7.30
N VAL A 64 1.04 7.50 6.08
CA VAL A 64 2.38 8.03 5.81
C VAL A 64 2.29 9.19 4.84
N VAL A 65 3.21 10.12 4.96
CA VAL A 65 3.43 11.19 3.98
C VAL A 65 4.91 11.23 3.63
N GLY A 66 5.20 11.19 2.33
CA GLY A 66 6.54 11.47 1.83
C GLY A 66 6.68 12.97 1.53
N TYR A 67 7.72 13.60 2.06
CA TYR A 67 8.08 14.96 1.64
C TYR A 67 8.92 14.88 0.36
N HIS A 68 8.35 15.36 -0.74
CA HIS A 68 9.07 15.51 -2.00
C HIS A 68 9.64 16.93 -2.10
N TYR A 69 10.97 16.99 -2.16
CA TYR A 69 11.80 18.03 -2.80
C TYR A 69 11.34 19.49 -2.63
N ASP A 70 11.97 20.22 -1.71
CA ASP A 70 12.07 21.68 -1.79
C ASP A 70 13.24 22.03 -2.71
N ASP A 71 12.99 22.78 -3.80
CA ASP A 71 14.02 23.24 -4.74
C ASP A 71 15.14 24.08 -4.06
N SER A 72 14.88 24.58 -2.85
CA SER A 72 15.86 25.34 -2.05
C SER A 72 16.75 24.47 -1.16
N ASN A 73 16.44 23.18 -0.98
CA ASN A 73 17.26 22.26 -0.18
C ASN A 73 17.27 20.83 -0.76
N PRO A 74 18.21 20.51 -1.66
CA PRO A 74 18.37 19.18 -2.27
C PRO A 74 18.67 18.05 -1.26
N LEU A 75 19.01 18.41 -0.01
CA LEU A 75 19.28 17.46 1.09
C LEU A 75 18.04 17.18 1.95
N GLN A 76 16.90 17.81 1.68
CA GLN A 76 15.64 17.64 2.40
C GLN A 76 14.63 16.75 1.66
N ALA A 77 15.05 16.12 0.58
CA ALA A 77 14.29 15.02 0.01
C ALA A 77 14.36 13.83 0.98
N GLU A 78 13.30 13.01 0.99
CA GLU A 78 13.35 11.58 1.33
C GLU A 78 12.94 11.14 2.74
N GLU A 79 12.40 11.99 3.61
CA GLU A 79 11.87 11.51 4.90
C GLU A 79 10.38 11.13 4.79
N VAL A 80 10.08 9.86 5.11
CA VAL A 80 8.69 9.36 5.25
C VAL A 80 8.24 9.63 6.68
N GLN A 81 7.22 10.47 6.85
CA GLN A 81 6.64 10.74 8.14
C GLN A 81 5.39 9.88 8.36
N VAL A 82 5.35 9.17 9.49
CA VAL A 82 4.14 8.46 9.95
C VAL A 82 3.23 9.45 10.67
N LEU A 83 2.07 9.73 10.08
CA LEU A 83 1.03 10.59 10.67
C LEU A 83 0.10 9.80 11.60
N LYS A 84 -0.12 8.52 11.29
CA LYS A 84 -0.89 7.58 12.11
C LYS A 84 -0.21 6.21 12.05
N ALA A 85 0.25 5.72 13.19
CA ALA A 85 0.80 4.38 13.31
C ALA A 85 -0.30 3.31 13.36
N ALA A 86 0.02 2.09 12.90
CA ALA A 86 -0.79 0.91 13.16
C ALA A 86 -0.55 0.49 14.62
N ALA A 87 -1.53 0.72 15.50
CA ALA A 87 -1.32 0.61 16.95
C ALA A 87 -1.36 -0.84 17.46
N ASN A 88 -2.12 -1.73 16.80
CA ASN A 88 -2.45 -3.06 17.31
C ASN A 88 -1.69 -4.21 16.62
N VAL A 89 -0.54 -3.92 16.00
CA VAL A 89 0.25 -4.91 15.25
C VAL A 89 1.41 -5.55 16.01
N GLY A 90 1.78 -5.03 17.19
CA GLY A 90 2.89 -5.59 17.98
C GLY A 90 4.22 -5.50 17.23
N ASP A 91 4.93 -6.63 17.12
CA ASP A 91 6.17 -6.77 16.35
C ASP A 91 5.95 -6.94 14.84
N GLY A 92 4.69 -7.03 14.39
CA GLY A 92 4.30 -7.23 13.01
C GLY A 92 4.43 -8.67 12.49
N ASP A 93 4.87 -9.62 13.31
CA ASP A 93 4.98 -11.02 12.87
C ASP A 93 3.61 -11.59 12.48
N GLY A 94 3.52 -12.21 11.31
CA GLY A 94 2.28 -12.76 10.75
C GLY A 94 1.29 -11.72 10.25
N TRP A 95 1.69 -10.45 10.05
CA TRP A 95 0.86 -9.43 9.41
C TRP A 95 1.26 -9.17 7.96
N LEU A 96 0.26 -8.81 7.14
CA LEU A 96 0.48 -8.32 5.78
C LEU A 96 0.47 -6.79 5.77
N VAL A 97 1.35 -6.17 4.98
CA VAL A 97 1.24 -4.74 4.64
C VAL A 97 0.80 -4.64 3.18
N VAL A 98 -0.24 -3.85 2.91
CA VAL A 98 -0.81 -3.70 1.56
C VAL A 98 -0.87 -2.24 1.16
N ASP A 99 -0.36 -1.96 -0.04
CA ASP A 99 -0.45 -0.67 -0.74
C ASP A 99 -0.93 -0.87 -2.19
N ASP A 100 -1.30 0.22 -2.87
CA ASP A 100 -1.75 0.16 -4.26
C ASP A 100 -0.60 0.12 -5.28
N LEU A 101 0.47 0.86 -5.02
CA LEU A 101 1.63 0.94 -5.88
C LEU A 101 2.90 1.13 -5.06
N VAL A 102 3.91 0.33 -5.37
CA VAL A 102 5.27 0.57 -4.89
C VAL A 102 6.07 1.20 -6.03
N ASP A 103 6.43 2.47 -5.88
CA ASP A 103 7.32 3.16 -6.83
C ASP A 103 8.78 3.05 -6.36
N THR A 104 9.13 3.76 -5.28
CA THR A 104 10.50 3.76 -4.73
C THR A 104 10.75 2.63 -3.72
N GLY A 105 9.70 2.07 -3.12
CA GLY A 105 9.80 1.01 -2.10
C GLY A 105 10.30 1.48 -0.73
N ARG A 106 10.22 2.77 -0.44
CA ARG A 106 10.61 3.37 0.84
C ARG A 106 9.45 3.49 1.83
#